data_AF-A0A3D4FFT6-F1
#
_entry.id   AF-A0A3D4FFT6-F1
#
_cell.length_a   1.000
_cell.length_b   1.000
_cell.length_c   1.000
_cell.angle_alpha   90.00
_cell.angle_beta   90.00
_cell.angle_gamma   90.00
#
_symmetry.space_group_name_H-M   'P 1'
#
loop_
_entity.id
_entity.type
_entity.pdbx_description
1 polymer ?
#
loop_
_entity_poly.entity_id
_entity_poly.type
_entity_poly.pdbx_seq_one_letter_code
_entity_poly.pdbx_strand_id
1 'polypeptide(L)'
;MREEFEKLATEGKIRAKDLDALEQLTESGYCMHRTWGLGKITTVDTVLLRFLIDFPDKPEHSMDLGFAAKSLSPLAKDHVLVKVATDLQGLQEMAAVNHIDLIKLVLKSYGGSATVAQIQDALVPDVIGDDWRKWWEAVRKEIKKDGHFRVPVKKSEPIEYNEEVVSLQARLLGDMQLARGLKAKLAVAMEILKSQDDLENVTEAYQLAMGLLDHELPNYLKNQPELVLDAIFARNDMRKALRIE
;
A
#
# COMPACT_ATOMS: atom_id res chain seq x y z
N MET A 1 -12.83 22.67 20.50
CA MET A 1 -12.39 22.99 19.13
C MET A 1 -13.52 22.94 18.12
N ARG A 2 -14.22 21.81 17.90
CA ARG A 2 -15.35 21.74 16.96
C ARG A 2 -16.41 22.85 17.19
N GLU A 3 -16.87 23.00 18.42
CA GLU A 3 -17.86 24.03 18.80
C GLU A 3 -17.41 25.47 18.49
N GLU A 4 -16.10 25.74 18.53
CA GLU A 4 -15.56 27.06 18.17
C GLU A 4 -15.65 27.31 16.67
N PHE A 5 -15.32 26.31 15.86
CA PHE A 5 -15.49 26.40 14.42
C PHE A 5 -16.98 26.52 14.02
N GLU A 6 -17.89 25.81 14.69
CA GLU A 6 -19.33 25.93 14.44
C GLU A 6 -19.86 27.35 14.74
N LYS A 7 -19.39 27.98 15.82
CA LYS A 7 -19.68 29.40 16.11
C LYS A 7 -19.16 30.30 15.00
N LEU A 8 -17.91 30.12 14.58
CA LEU A 8 -17.31 30.89 13.48
C LEU A 8 -18.04 30.70 12.14
N ALA A 9 -18.57 29.51 11.88
CA ALA A 9 -19.38 29.23 10.70
C ALA A 9 -20.75 29.92 10.76
N THR A 10 -21.38 29.92 11.94
CA THR A 10 -22.66 30.62 12.18
C THR A 10 -22.50 32.13 12.04
N GLU A 11 -21.35 32.67 12.45
CA GLU A 11 -20.95 34.08 12.26
C GLU A 11 -20.56 34.41 10.80
N GLY A 12 -20.53 33.42 9.90
CA GLY A 12 -20.16 33.60 8.50
C GLY A 12 -18.67 33.84 8.23
N LYS A 13 -17.81 33.68 9.25
CA LYS A 13 -16.36 33.87 9.16
C LYS A 13 -15.65 32.72 8.46
N ILE A 14 -16.18 31.49 8.59
CA ILE A 14 -15.72 30.31 7.87
C ILE A 14 -16.90 29.61 7.21
N ARG A 15 -16.64 28.73 6.23
CA ARG A 15 -17.70 28.01 5.53
C ARG A 15 -18.06 26.77 6.32
N ALA A 16 -19.35 26.50 6.48
CA ALA A 16 -19.82 25.29 7.17
C ALA A 16 -19.27 23.98 6.58
N LYS A 17 -19.04 23.95 5.26
CA LYS A 17 -18.43 22.79 4.57
C LYS A 17 -16.96 22.55 4.90
N ASP A 18 -16.26 23.55 5.45
CA ASP A 18 -14.84 23.48 5.78
C ASP A 18 -14.65 22.98 7.24
N LEU A 19 -15.73 22.81 8.02
CA LEU A 19 -15.71 22.42 9.44
C LEU A 19 -15.01 21.08 9.69
N ASP A 20 -15.44 20.03 8.99
CA ASP A 20 -14.89 18.67 9.20
C ASP A 20 -13.39 18.62 8.90
N ALA A 21 -12.93 19.34 7.87
CA ALA A 21 -11.51 19.42 7.53
C ALA A 21 -10.71 20.14 8.62
N LEU A 22 -11.22 21.25 9.16
CA LEU A 22 -10.57 22.01 10.23
C LEU A 22 -10.51 21.25 11.55
N GLU A 23 -11.59 20.53 11.88
CA GLU A 23 -11.63 19.62 13.02
C GLU A 23 -10.56 18.54 12.88
N GLN A 24 -10.53 17.81 11.76
CA GLN A 24 -9.54 16.76 11.51
C GLN A 24 -8.10 17.29 11.54
N LEU A 25 -7.83 18.47 10.97
CA LEU A 25 -6.51 19.11 11.03
C LEU A 25 -6.10 19.39 12.48
N THR A 26 -7.03 19.88 13.30
CA THR A 26 -6.77 20.20 14.70
C THR A 26 -6.55 18.95 15.56
N GLU A 27 -7.36 17.91 15.37
CA GLU A 27 -7.26 16.65 16.12
C GLU A 27 -5.99 15.88 15.78
N SER A 28 -5.66 15.82 14.49
CA SER A 28 -4.46 15.14 14.00
C SER A 28 -3.18 15.87 14.41
N GLY A 29 -3.17 17.21 14.34
CA GLY A 29 -2.04 18.07 14.68
C GLY A 29 -0.91 18.08 13.64
N TYR A 30 -1.06 17.32 12.55
CA TYR A 30 -0.13 17.28 11.43
C TYR A 30 -0.90 17.37 10.11
N CYS A 31 -0.25 17.93 9.10
CA CYS A 31 -0.86 18.11 7.80
C CYS A 31 0.16 17.93 6.67
N MET A 32 -0.34 17.62 5.48
CA MET A 32 0.44 17.60 4.25
C MET A 32 0.03 18.77 3.37
N HIS A 33 1.01 19.57 2.96
CA HIS A 33 0.85 20.60 1.95
C HIS A 33 1.55 20.17 0.65
N ARG A 34 0.90 20.37 -0.50
CA ARG A 34 1.41 19.93 -1.81
C ARG A 34 2.82 20.44 -2.14
N THR A 35 3.14 21.67 -1.72
CA THR A 35 4.43 22.32 -2.06
C THR A 35 5.42 22.32 -0.90
N TRP A 36 4.95 22.26 0.34
CA TRP A 36 5.81 22.44 1.53
C TRP A 36 5.99 21.17 2.34
N GLY A 37 5.37 20.07 1.91
CA GLY A 37 5.48 18.78 2.56
C GLY A 37 4.72 18.73 3.89
N LEU A 38 5.25 17.92 4.80
CA LEU A 38 4.71 17.70 6.13
C LEU A 38 4.81 18.99 6.96
N GLY A 39 3.70 19.41 7.54
CA GLY A 39 3.61 20.50 8.49
C GLY A 39 3.09 20.03 9.85
N LYS A 40 3.62 20.60 10.93
CA LYS A 40 3.12 20.40 12.29
C LYS A 40 2.29 21.61 12.70
N ILE A 41 1.02 21.40 13.04
CA ILE A 41 0.14 22.48 13.50
C ILE A 41 0.46 22.75 14.96
N THR A 42 1.01 23.93 15.25
CA THR A 42 1.42 24.33 16.60
C THR A 42 0.34 25.12 17.32
N THR A 43 -0.45 25.91 16.59
CA THR A 43 -1.49 26.76 17.19
C THR A 43 -2.68 26.93 16.26
N VAL A 44 -3.86 26.97 16.84
CA VAL A 44 -5.11 27.35 16.19
C VAL A 44 -5.58 28.66 16.80
N ASP A 45 -5.52 29.73 16.03
CA ASP A 45 -6.01 31.05 16.42
C ASP A 45 -7.40 31.28 15.83
N THR A 46 -8.42 31.08 16.66
CA THR A 46 -9.83 31.29 16.28
C THR A 46 -10.24 32.77 16.29
N VAL A 47 -9.42 33.66 16.84
CA VAL A 47 -9.64 35.11 16.83
C VAL A 47 -9.15 35.71 15.51
N LEU A 48 -7.94 35.35 15.09
CA LEU A 48 -7.34 35.79 13.82
C LEU A 48 -7.69 34.88 12.63
N LEU A 49 -8.45 33.80 12.89
CA LEU A 49 -8.87 32.80 11.91
C LEU A 49 -7.69 32.16 11.17
N ARG A 50 -6.65 31.76 11.92
CA ARG A 50 -5.40 31.24 11.34
C ARG A 50 -4.87 30.01 12.07
N PHE A 51 -4.17 29.15 11.34
CA PHE A 51 -3.24 28.18 11.90
C PHE A 51 -1.82 28.75 11.90
N LEU A 52 -1.04 28.38 12.92
CA LEU A 52 0.42 28.42 12.87
C LEU A 52 0.93 27.00 12.61
N ILE A 53 1.75 26.86 11.59
CA ILE A 53 2.21 25.56 11.09
C ILE A 53 3.72 25.62 10.87
N ASP A 54 4.43 24.67 11.46
CA ASP A 54 5.86 24.49 11.22
C ASP A 54 6.06 23.54 10.03
N PHE A 55 6.54 24.09 8.92
CA PHE A 55 7.08 23.32 7.80
C PHE A 55 8.62 23.32 7.86
N PRO A 56 9.31 22.32 7.25
CA PRO A 56 10.77 22.21 7.29
C PRO A 56 11.51 23.50 6.91
N ASP A 57 11.06 24.17 5.83
CA ASP A 57 11.67 25.41 5.32
C ASP A 57 10.94 26.68 5.78
N LYS A 58 9.84 26.55 6.55
CA LYS A 58 8.97 27.66 6.96
C LYS A 58 8.43 27.42 8.37
N PRO A 59 9.24 27.67 9.41
CA PRO A 59 8.76 27.64 10.79
C PRO A 59 7.72 28.75 11.03
N GLU A 60 6.78 28.50 11.93
CA GLU A 60 5.73 29.43 12.36
C GLU A 60 4.90 30.03 11.22
N HIS A 61 4.68 29.26 10.15
CA HIS A 61 3.95 29.75 8.99
C HIS A 61 2.47 29.98 9.33
N SER A 62 2.02 31.23 9.19
CA SER A 62 0.63 31.62 9.44
C SER A 62 -0.24 31.42 8.21
N MET A 63 -1.28 30.59 8.32
CA MET A 63 -2.20 30.26 7.23
C MET A 63 -3.67 30.48 7.65
N ASP A 64 -4.46 31.15 6.83
CA ASP A 64 -5.91 31.34 7.04
C ASP A 64 -6.66 30.00 7.13
N LEU A 65 -7.61 29.86 8.07
CA LEU A 65 -8.37 28.62 8.27
C LEU A 65 -9.13 28.19 7.00
N GLY A 66 -9.78 29.12 6.30
CA GLY A 66 -10.53 28.83 5.09
C GLY A 66 -9.64 28.39 3.93
N PHE A 67 -8.40 28.85 3.87
CA PHE A 67 -7.39 28.40 2.90
C PHE A 67 -6.76 27.06 3.32
N ALA A 68 -6.45 26.89 4.60
CA ALA A 68 -5.91 25.66 5.18
C ALA A 68 -6.85 24.47 4.94
N ALA A 69 -8.15 24.63 5.20
CA ALA A 69 -9.16 23.59 4.96
C ALA A 69 -9.21 23.08 3.51
N LYS A 70 -8.74 23.88 2.53
CA LYS A 70 -8.72 23.51 1.11
C LYS A 70 -7.37 23.01 0.62
N SER A 71 -6.29 23.46 1.26
CA SER A 71 -4.93 23.28 0.76
C SER A 71 -4.14 22.23 1.53
N LEU A 72 -4.59 21.89 2.73
CA LEU A 72 -3.95 20.94 3.61
C LEU A 72 -4.75 19.63 3.66
N SER A 73 -4.03 18.51 3.65
CA SER A 73 -4.60 17.21 3.97
C SER A 73 -4.21 16.82 5.40
N PRO A 74 -5.14 16.50 6.29
CA PRO A 74 -4.81 16.07 7.65
C PRO A 74 -4.02 14.75 7.63
N LEU A 75 -3.04 14.63 8.52
CA LEU A 75 -2.23 13.43 8.67
C LEU A 75 -2.25 12.94 10.11
N ALA A 76 -2.66 11.68 10.31
CA ALA A 76 -2.67 11.07 11.64
C ALA A 76 -1.26 11.03 12.26
N LYS A 77 -1.18 11.12 13.59
CA LYS A 77 0.10 11.07 14.34
C LYS A 77 0.87 9.77 14.09
N ASP A 78 0.14 8.69 13.81
CA ASP A 78 0.70 7.37 13.55
C ASP A 78 1.14 7.19 12.09
N HIS A 79 0.93 8.19 11.23
CA HIS A 79 1.34 8.13 9.84
C HIS A 79 2.87 8.06 9.72
N VAL A 80 3.39 7.24 8.79
CA VAL A 80 4.83 7.01 8.62
C VAL A 80 5.62 8.32 8.49
N LEU A 81 5.18 9.25 7.65
CA LEU A 81 5.85 10.55 7.48
C LEU A 81 5.92 11.37 8.77
N VAL A 82 4.88 11.31 9.61
CA VAL A 82 4.90 11.98 10.93
C VAL A 82 5.91 11.30 11.84
N LYS A 83 5.96 9.96 11.83
CA LYS A 83 6.96 9.18 12.58
C LYS A 83 8.38 9.45 12.10
N VAL A 84 8.64 9.64 10.81
CA VAL A 84 9.96 10.06 10.30
C VAL A 84 10.40 11.38 10.94
N ALA A 85 9.49 12.35 11.06
CA ALA A 85 9.78 13.65 11.65
C ALA A 85 9.87 13.64 13.20
N THR A 86 9.26 12.67 13.87
CA THR A 86 9.10 12.67 15.35
C THR A 86 9.87 11.58 16.07
N ASP A 87 10.12 10.45 15.40
CA ASP A 87 10.71 9.22 15.93
C ASP A 87 11.50 8.50 14.84
N LEU A 88 12.54 9.17 14.34
CA LEU A 88 13.39 8.63 13.29
C LEU A 88 14.14 7.37 13.76
N GLN A 89 14.65 7.40 14.99
CA GLN A 89 15.44 6.31 15.55
C GLN A 89 14.59 5.04 15.71
N GLY A 90 13.36 5.15 16.21
CA GLY A 90 12.44 4.00 16.31
C GLY A 90 12.13 3.41 14.95
N LEU A 91 11.96 4.22 13.90
CA LEU A 91 11.78 3.72 12.54
C LEU A 91 13.03 3.03 11.98
N GLN A 92 14.22 3.53 12.28
CA GLN A 92 15.48 2.89 11.86
C GLN A 92 15.67 1.53 12.55
N GLU A 93 15.31 1.41 13.83
CA GLU A 93 15.32 0.13 14.56
C GLU A 93 14.30 -0.85 13.98
N MET A 94 13.08 -0.38 13.67
CA MET A 94 12.08 -1.18 12.97
C MET A 94 12.57 -1.63 11.59
N ALA A 95 13.26 -0.75 10.86
CA ALA A 95 13.85 -1.08 9.57
C ALA A 95 14.98 -2.13 9.68
N ALA A 96 15.63 -2.27 10.82
CA ALA A 96 16.71 -3.24 11.03
C ALA A 96 16.21 -4.61 11.51
N VAL A 97 15.15 -4.65 12.33
CA VAL A 97 14.73 -5.87 13.04
C VAL A 97 13.30 -6.31 12.68
N ASN A 98 12.40 -5.36 12.41
CA ASN A 98 10.95 -5.62 12.26
C ASN A 98 10.43 -5.09 10.90
N HIS A 99 10.96 -5.62 9.81
CA HIS A 99 10.63 -5.19 8.44
C HIS A 99 9.12 -5.21 8.15
N ILE A 100 8.45 -6.28 8.58
CA ILE A 100 7.02 -6.49 8.33
C ILE A 100 6.17 -5.41 9.01
N ASP A 101 6.47 -5.07 10.26
CA ASP A 101 5.74 -4.04 11.00
C ASP A 101 5.96 -2.66 10.39
N LEU A 102 7.18 -2.37 9.90
CA LEU A 102 7.47 -1.12 9.20
C LEU A 102 6.64 -0.99 7.92
N ILE A 103 6.56 -2.05 7.11
CA ILE A 103 5.76 -2.01 5.88
C ILE A 103 4.27 -1.97 6.19
N LYS A 104 3.81 -2.69 7.21
CA LYS A 104 2.43 -2.59 7.68
C LYS A 104 2.07 -1.16 8.10
N LEU A 105 2.97 -0.48 8.81
CA LEU A 105 2.82 0.93 9.18
C LEU A 105 2.69 1.83 7.94
N VAL A 106 3.57 1.65 6.95
CA VAL A 106 3.51 2.40 5.68
C VAL A 106 2.19 2.14 4.95
N LEU A 107 1.79 0.88 4.79
CA LEU A 107 0.56 0.52 4.10
C LEU A 107 -0.67 1.10 4.80
N LYS A 108 -0.75 1.00 6.14
CA LYS A 108 -1.83 1.63 6.92
C LYS A 108 -1.87 3.14 6.74
N SER A 109 -0.70 3.78 6.64
CA SER A 109 -0.58 5.23 6.41
C SER A 109 -1.19 5.66 5.07
N TYR A 110 -1.08 4.82 4.04
CA TYR A 110 -1.65 5.08 2.70
C TYR A 110 -3.04 4.45 2.48
N GLY A 111 -3.77 4.12 3.55
CA GLY A 111 -5.13 3.58 3.44
C GLY A 111 -5.20 2.10 3.11
N GLY A 112 -4.20 1.32 3.52
CA GLY A 112 -4.15 -0.14 3.38
C GLY A 112 -3.42 -0.64 2.13
N SER A 113 -3.00 0.26 1.23
CA SER A 113 -2.21 -0.12 0.06
C SER A 113 -1.20 0.95 -0.34
N ALA A 114 -0.02 0.55 -0.82
CA ALA A 114 0.99 1.46 -1.34
C ALA A 114 1.84 0.81 -2.42
N THR A 115 2.26 1.61 -3.40
CA THR A 115 3.22 1.19 -4.43
C THR A 115 4.64 1.15 -3.86
N VAL A 116 5.52 0.36 -4.49
CA VAL A 116 6.94 0.31 -4.09
C VAL A 116 7.60 1.69 -4.14
N ALA A 117 7.21 2.53 -5.10
CA ALA A 117 7.68 3.91 -5.19
C ALA A 117 7.26 4.75 -3.97
N GLN A 118 5.99 4.67 -3.56
CA GLN A 118 5.51 5.39 -2.37
C GLN A 118 6.19 4.90 -1.08
N ILE A 119 6.43 3.60 -0.96
CA ILE A 119 7.17 3.04 0.19
C ILE A 119 8.61 3.57 0.19
N GLN A 120 9.26 3.58 -0.98
CA GLN A 120 10.61 4.10 -1.12
C GLN A 120 10.68 5.59 -0.77
N ASP A 121 9.78 6.41 -1.33
CA ASP A 121 9.73 7.86 -1.08
C ASP A 121 9.43 8.20 0.39
N ALA A 122 8.72 7.33 1.11
CA ALA A 122 8.40 7.52 2.52
C ALA A 122 9.55 7.13 3.47
N LEU A 123 10.46 6.25 3.04
CA LEU A 123 11.53 5.71 3.90
C LEU A 123 12.92 6.21 3.52
N VAL A 124 13.15 6.57 2.26
CA VAL A 124 14.44 7.02 1.75
C VAL A 124 14.42 8.54 1.61
N PRO A 125 15.48 9.27 2.03
CA PRO A 125 16.75 8.77 2.58
C PRO A 125 16.80 8.64 4.11
N ASP A 126 15.76 9.10 4.81
CA ASP A 126 15.84 9.34 6.26
C ASP A 126 15.94 8.05 7.10
N VAL A 127 15.11 7.05 6.77
CA VAL A 127 15.05 5.76 7.49
C VAL A 127 16.02 4.75 6.87
N ILE A 128 16.05 4.69 5.54
CA ILE A 128 16.91 3.78 4.78
C ILE A 128 17.76 4.61 3.82
N GLY A 129 19.08 4.47 3.94
CA GLY A 129 20.02 5.10 3.02
C GLY A 129 20.19 4.33 1.71
N ASP A 130 21.42 4.27 1.21
CA ASP A 130 21.74 3.75 -0.12
C ASP A 130 21.49 2.24 -0.30
N ASP A 131 21.34 1.49 0.78
CA ASP A 131 21.13 0.03 0.76
C ASP A 131 19.67 -0.39 0.49
N TRP A 132 18.77 0.55 0.14
CA TRP A 132 17.35 0.29 -0.15
C TRP A 132 17.12 -0.93 -1.05
N ARG A 133 17.90 -1.09 -2.13
CA ARG A 133 17.71 -2.23 -3.05
C ARG A 133 17.90 -3.58 -2.38
N LYS A 134 18.95 -3.73 -1.56
CA LYS A 134 19.24 -4.99 -0.84
C LYS A 134 18.20 -5.22 0.24
N TRP A 135 17.87 -4.17 0.99
CA TRP A 135 16.86 -4.21 2.03
C TRP A 135 15.51 -4.65 1.47
N TRP A 136 15.05 -4.01 0.39
CA TRP A 136 13.77 -4.32 -0.23
C TRP A 136 13.68 -5.76 -0.76
N GLU A 137 14.78 -6.34 -1.26
CA GLU A 137 14.77 -7.74 -1.67
C GLU A 137 14.58 -8.73 -0.52
N ALA A 138 15.14 -8.44 0.65
CA ALA A 138 14.92 -9.25 1.86
C ALA A 138 13.47 -9.11 2.33
N VAL A 139 12.99 -7.87 2.49
CA VAL A 139 11.63 -7.57 2.94
C VAL A 139 10.59 -8.14 1.99
N ARG A 140 10.80 -8.04 0.67
CA ARG A 140 9.88 -8.61 -0.33
C ARG A 140 9.73 -10.13 -0.20
N LYS A 141 10.78 -10.85 0.22
CA LYS A 141 10.70 -12.30 0.48
C LYS A 141 9.89 -12.58 1.74
N GLU A 142 10.05 -11.79 2.79
CA GLU A 142 9.30 -11.92 4.04
C GLU A 142 7.80 -11.63 3.81
N ILE A 143 7.49 -10.50 3.15
CA ILE A 143 6.11 -10.11 2.80
C ILE A 143 5.43 -11.17 1.93
N LYS A 144 6.16 -11.80 0.99
CA LYS A 144 5.59 -12.87 0.16
C LYS A 144 5.18 -14.11 0.96
N LYS A 145 5.85 -14.37 2.09
CA LYS A 145 5.56 -15.48 3.00
C LYS A 145 4.47 -15.13 4.01
N ASP A 146 4.28 -13.84 4.27
CA ASP A 146 3.26 -13.34 5.19
C ASP A 146 1.89 -13.28 4.49
N GLY A 147 0.93 -14.07 5.01
CA GLY A 147 -0.41 -14.20 4.45
C GLY A 147 -1.29 -12.94 4.58
N HIS A 148 -0.84 -11.90 5.27
CA HIS A 148 -1.55 -10.61 5.31
C HIS A 148 -1.27 -9.73 4.10
N PHE A 149 -0.18 -9.98 3.36
CA PHE A 149 0.24 -9.09 2.29
C PHE A 149 -0.07 -9.67 0.92
N ARG A 150 -0.70 -8.83 0.08
CA ARG A 150 -0.89 -9.12 -1.33
C ARG A 150 0.17 -8.40 -2.14
N VAL A 151 1.21 -9.14 -2.49
CA VAL A 151 2.26 -8.65 -3.40
C VAL A 151 1.83 -8.89 -4.85
N PRO A 152 1.60 -7.83 -5.65
CA PRO A 152 1.21 -7.98 -7.04
C PRO A 152 2.37 -8.48 -7.92
N VAL A 153 2.00 -9.12 -9.04
CA VAL A 153 2.96 -9.63 -10.02
C VAL A 153 3.63 -8.47 -10.78
N LYS A 154 2.90 -7.38 -11.03
CA LYS A 154 3.45 -6.17 -11.64
C LYS A 154 3.98 -5.22 -10.57
N LYS A 155 5.22 -4.76 -10.73
CA LYS A 155 5.86 -3.80 -9.81
C LYS A 155 5.18 -2.42 -9.75
N SER A 156 4.35 -2.10 -10.73
CA SER A 156 3.59 -0.85 -10.80
C SER A 156 2.27 -0.89 -10.01
N GLU A 157 1.83 -2.07 -9.58
CA GLU A 157 0.60 -2.24 -8.83
C GLU A 157 0.90 -2.11 -7.32
N PRO A 158 -0.07 -1.62 -6.51
CA PRO A 158 0.13 -1.43 -5.08
C PRO A 158 0.18 -2.75 -4.32
N ILE A 159 1.00 -2.81 -3.28
CA ILE A 159 0.97 -3.88 -2.29
C ILE A 159 -0.20 -3.57 -1.36
N GLU A 160 -1.04 -4.56 -1.08
CA GLU A 160 -2.21 -4.42 -0.20
C GLU A 160 -1.96 -5.18 1.11
N TYR A 161 -2.43 -4.61 2.22
CA TYR A 161 -2.44 -5.26 3.53
C TYR A 161 -3.87 -5.62 3.92
N ASN A 162 -4.13 -6.90 4.16
CA ASN A 162 -5.40 -7.41 4.64
C ASN A 162 -5.29 -7.78 6.12
N GLU A 163 -6.25 -7.34 6.94
CA GLU A 163 -6.28 -7.68 8.37
C GLU A 163 -6.59 -9.17 8.59
N GLU A 164 -7.30 -9.80 7.67
CA GLU A 164 -7.50 -11.25 7.64
C GLU A 164 -6.32 -11.94 6.93
N VAL A 165 -5.74 -12.95 7.58
CA VAL A 165 -4.72 -13.81 6.97
C VAL A 165 -5.37 -14.57 5.82
N VAL A 166 -4.96 -14.29 4.59
CA VAL A 166 -5.32 -15.11 3.44
C VAL A 166 -4.11 -15.96 3.12
N SER A 167 -4.21 -17.28 3.21
CA SER A 167 -3.08 -18.15 2.89
C SER A 167 -2.60 -17.91 1.45
N LEU A 168 -1.30 -18.12 1.21
CA LEU A 168 -0.71 -17.95 -0.12
C LEU A 168 -1.49 -18.73 -1.18
N GLN A 169 -1.94 -19.94 -0.83
CA GLN A 169 -2.82 -20.74 -1.65
C GLN A 169 -4.15 -20.02 -1.92
N ALA A 170 -4.91 -19.64 -0.89
CA ALA A 170 -6.21 -19.00 -1.08
C ALA A 170 -6.11 -17.75 -1.98
N ARG A 171 -5.04 -16.96 -1.82
CA ARG A 171 -4.73 -15.81 -2.67
C ARG A 171 -4.49 -16.20 -4.13
N LEU A 172 -3.62 -17.17 -4.39
CA LEU A 172 -3.30 -17.62 -5.75
C LEU A 172 -4.49 -18.28 -6.44
N LEU A 173 -5.32 -19.04 -5.72
CA LEU A 173 -6.56 -19.61 -6.26
C LEU A 173 -7.56 -18.51 -6.61
N GLY A 174 -7.73 -17.50 -5.75
CA GLY A 174 -8.57 -16.33 -6.02
C GLY A 174 -8.10 -15.55 -7.24
N ASP A 175 -6.79 -15.24 -7.32
CA ASP A 175 -6.20 -14.56 -8.48
C ASP A 175 -6.40 -15.38 -9.77
N MET A 176 -6.29 -16.72 -9.71
CA MET A 176 -6.50 -17.61 -10.85
C MET A 176 -7.95 -17.59 -11.33
N GLN A 177 -8.91 -17.54 -10.41
CA GLN A 177 -10.34 -17.43 -10.72
C GLN A 177 -10.72 -16.06 -11.31
N LEU A 178 -10.11 -14.98 -10.81
CA LEU A 178 -10.38 -13.61 -11.27
C LEU A 178 -9.66 -13.25 -12.58
N ALA A 179 -8.54 -13.93 -12.89
CA ALA A 179 -7.75 -13.67 -14.09
C ALA A 179 -8.56 -13.89 -15.37
N ARG A 180 -8.62 -12.84 -16.21
CA ARG A 180 -9.36 -12.86 -17.48
C ARG A 180 -8.44 -13.09 -18.68
N GLY A 181 -8.75 -14.12 -19.44
CA GLY A 181 -8.01 -14.51 -20.64
C GLY A 181 -6.72 -15.29 -20.36
N LEU A 182 -6.21 -15.96 -21.41
CA LEU A 182 -5.14 -16.95 -21.29
C LEU A 182 -3.84 -16.37 -20.73
N LYS A 183 -3.45 -15.16 -21.16
CA LYS A 183 -2.20 -14.53 -20.73
C LYS A 183 -2.16 -14.23 -19.23
N ALA A 184 -3.27 -13.72 -18.68
CA ALA A 184 -3.37 -13.41 -17.25
C ALA A 184 -3.38 -14.70 -16.42
N LYS A 185 -4.16 -15.71 -16.84
CA LYS A 185 -4.19 -17.01 -16.17
C LYS A 185 -2.83 -17.73 -16.21
N LEU A 186 -2.11 -17.65 -17.33
CA LEU A 186 -0.76 -18.20 -17.44
C LEU A 186 0.22 -17.55 -16.46
N ALA A 187 0.14 -16.22 -16.28
CA ALA A 187 1.00 -15.52 -15.32
C ALA A 187 0.78 -16.01 -13.88
N VAL A 188 -0.48 -16.21 -13.48
CA VAL A 188 -0.82 -16.74 -12.14
C VAL A 188 -0.40 -18.20 -12.01
N ALA A 189 -0.65 -19.03 -13.03
CA ALA A 189 -0.24 -20.43 -13.08
C ALA A 189 1.29 -20.60 -12.89
N MET A 190 2.10 -19.73 -13.51
CA MET A 190 3.55 -19.74 -13.30
C MET A 190 3.95 -19.32 -11.87
N GLU A 191 3.23 -18.42 -11.23
CA GLU A 191 3.51 -18.06 -9.82
C GLU A 191 3.12 -19.21 -8.87
N ILE A 192 2.03 -19.94 -9.17
CA ILE A 192 1.63 -21.17 -8.47
C ILE A 192 2.75 -22.22 -8.54
N LEU A 193 3.30 -22.47 -9.74
CA LEU A 193 4.44 -23.39 -9.93
C LEU A 193 5.68 -22.96 -9.14
N LYS A 194 5.99 -21.66 -9.10
CA LYS A 194 7.16 -21.14 -8.38
C LYS A 194 7.02 -21.19 -6.87
N SER A 195 5.78 -21.17 -6.37
CA SER A 195 5.48 -21.09 -4.95
C SER A 195 5.12 -22.44 -4.35
N GLN A 196 5.36 -23.55 -5.06
CA GLN A 196 4.90 -24.90 -4.70
C GLN A 196 5.28 -25.32 -3.27
N ASP A 197 6.49 -24.99 -2.82
CA ASP A 197 7.00 -25.37 -1.50
C ASP A 197 6.32 -24.61 -0.35
N ASP A 198 5.63 -23.50 -0.68
CA ASP A 198 4.93 -22.63 0.27
C ASP A 198 3.39 -22.81 0.20
N LEU A 199 2.87 -23.77 -0.59
CA LEU A 199 1.43 -24.05 -0.69
C LEU A 199 0.98 -25.11 0.33
N GLU A 200 -0.17 -24.88 0.96
CA GLU A 200 -0.78 -25.80 1.91
C GLU A 200 -1.23 -27.11 1.24
N ASN A 201 -1.73 -27.03 0.02
CA ASN A 201 -2.23 -28.12 -0.80
C ASN A 201 -1.90 -27.86 -2.29
N VAL A 202 -0.68 -28.24 -2.66
CA VAL A 202 -0.17 -28.15 -4.05
C VAL A 202 -1.10 -28.87 -5.04
N THR A 203 -1.67 -30.01 -4.63
CA THR A 203 -2.55 -30.80 -5.49
C THR A 203 -3.81 -30.02 -5.90
N GLU A 204 -4.50 -29.41 -4.94
CA GLU A 204 -5.67 -28.59 -5.21
C GLU A 204 -5.33 -27.40 -6.10
N ALA A 205 -4.22 -26.72 -5.82
CA ALA A 205 -3.80 -25.55 -6.58
C ALA A 205 -3.47 -25.86 -8.04
N TYR A 206 -2.74 -26.94 -8.28
CA TYR A 206 -2.40 -27.39 -9.63
C TYR A 206 -3.64 -27.86 -10.38
N GLN A 207 -4.56 -28.60 -9.73
CA GLN A 207 -5.79 -29.05 -10.38
C GLN A 207 -6.68 -27.88 -10.82
N LEU A 208 -6.89 -26.88 -9.96
CA LEU A 208 -7.66 -25.69 -10.30
C LEU A 208 -7.01 -24.92 -11.46
N ALA A 209 -5.70 -24.69 -11.37
CA ALA A 209 -4.98 -23.93 -12.38
C ALA A 209 -4.99 -24.63 -13.75
N MET A 210 -4.73 -25.94 -13.78
CA MET A 210 -4.81 -26.74 -15.02
C MET A 210 -6.21 -26.71 -15.63
N GLY A 211 -7.27 -26.85 -14.81
CA GLY A 211 -8.65 -26.81 -15.30
C GLY A 211 -9.02 -25.46 -15.92
N LEU A 212 -8.61 -24.36 -15.29
CA LEU A 212 -8.88 -23.02 -15.79
C LEU A 212 -8.05 -22.66 -17.04
N LEU A 213 -6.85 -23.22 -17.19
CA LEU A 213 -6.06 -23.13 -18.43
C LEU A 213 -6.71 -23.95 -19.55
N ASP A 214 -7.09 -25.21 -19.29
CA ASP A 214 -7.75 -26.10 -20.26
C ASP A 214 -9.01 -25.47 -20.86
N HIS A 215 -9.77 -24.73 -20.04
CA HIS A 215 -10.94 -24.00 -20.50
C HIS A 215 -10.60 -22.83 -21.45
N GLU A 216 -9.49 -22.11 -21.24
CA GLU A 216 -9.11 -20.98 -22.10
C GLU A 216 -8.39 -21.41 -23.38
N LEU A 217 -7.57 -22.46 -23.34
CA LEU A 217 -6.67 -22.86 -24.45
C LEU A 217 -7.36 -22.91 -25.83
N PRO A 218 -8.56 -23.50 -26.00
CA PRO A 218 -9.23 -23.57 -27.31
C PRO A 218 -9.52 -22.19 -27.92
N ASN A 219 -9.77 -21.19 -27.09
CA ASN A 219 -10.17 -19.84 -27.53
C ASN A 219 -9.01 -19.06 -28.18
N TYR A 220 -7.76 -19.47 -27.94
CA TYR A 220 -6.56 -18.76 -28.40
C TYR A 220 -5.76 -19.53 -29.44
N LEU A 221 -6.12 -20.78 -29.76
CA LEU A 221 -5.35 -21.68 -30.64
C LEU A 221 -5.06 -21.10 -32.03
N LYS A 222 -6.01 -20.38 -32.62
CA LYS A 222 -5.86 -19.80 -33.98
C LYS A 222 -5.14 -18.46 -33.99
N ASN A 223 -5.32 -17.66 -32.93
CA ASN A 223 -4.93 -16.26 -32.94
C ASN A 223 -3.61 -16.01 -32.18
N GLN A 224 -3.27 -16.85 -31.20
CA GLN A 224 -2.09 -16.72 -30.35
C GLN A 224 -1.47 -18.10 -30.05
N PRO A 225 -0.99 -18.85 -31.06
CA PRO A 225 -0.50 -20.22 -30.88
C PRO A 225 0.73 -20.31 -29.97
N GLU A 226 1.60 -19.30 -29.95
CA GLU A 226 2.76 -19.24 -29.05
C GLU A 226 2.32 -19.21 -27.58
N LEU A 227 1.36 -18.34 -27.25
CA LEU A 227 0.82 -18.24 -25.89
C LEU A 227 0.13 -19.54 -25.44
N VAL A 228 -0.53 -20.22 -26.39
CA VAL A 228 -1.15 -21.54 -26.15
C VAL A 228 -0.08 -22.59 -25.84
N LEU A 229 1.04 -22.58 -26.54
CA LEU A 229 2.14 -23.50 -26.29
C LEU A 229 2.73 -23.28 -24.88
N ASP A 230 2.99 -22.03 -24.50
CA ASP A 230 3.50 -21.70 -23.17
C ASP A 230 2.55 -22.17 -22.06
N ALA A 231 1.24 -22.00 -22.26
CA ALA A 231 0.23 -22.47 -21.32
C ALA A 231 0.13 -24.00 -21.27
N ILE A 232 0.32 -24.71 -22.38
CA ILE A 232 0.41 -26.17 -22.40
C ILE A 232 1.65 -26.65 -21.63
N PHE A 233 2.80 -25.97 -21.76
CA PHE A 233 4.00 -26.30 -21.00
C PHE A 233 3.78 -26.12 -19.50
N ALA A 234 3.27 -24.97 -19.07
CA ALA A 234 2.97 -24.73 -17.65
C ALA A 234 1.99 -25.78 -17.09
N ARG A 235 0.94 -26.14 -17.85
CA ARG A 235 0.00 -27.19 -17.48
C ARG A 235 0.68 -28.57 -17.36
N ASN A 236 1.55 -28.92 -18.29
CA ASN A 236 2.26 -30.19 -18.27
C ASN A 236 3.27 -30.28 -17.11
N ASP A 237 3.92 -29.17 -16.77
CA ASP A 237 4.81 -29.09 -15.62
C ASP A 237 4.05 -29.33 -14.31
N MET A 238 2.89 -28.69 -14.13
CA MET A 238 1.98 -28.96 -13.00
C MET A 238 1.57 -30.43 -12.96
N ARG A 239 1.17 -31.00 -14.11
CA ARG A 239 0.76 -32.41 -14.20
C ARG A 239 1.91 -33.37 -13.87
N LYS A 240 3.12 -33.04 -14.27
CA LYS A 240 4.32 -33.83 -14.00
C LYS A 240 4.66 -33.77 -12.51
N ALA A 241 4.59 -32.60 -11.89
CA ALA A 241 4.83 -32.43 -10.47
C ALA A 241 3.85 -33.27 -9.62
N LEU A 242 2.56 -33.32 -9.96
CA LEU A 242 1.57 -34.18 -9.26
C LEU A 242 1.79 -35.69 -9.41
N ARG A 243 2.64 -36.13 -10.33
CA ARG A 243 2.96 -37.56 -10.55
C ARG A 243 4.24 -37.99 -9.83
N ILE A 244 4.96 -37.03 -9.23
CA ILE A 244 6.25 -37.27 -8.56
C ILE A 244 6.07 -37.38 -7.02
N GLU A 245 4.90 -37.00 -6.49
CA GLU A 245 4.44 -37.33 -5.12
C GLU A 245 3.68 -38.65 -5.09
#